data_AF-A0A949EBI8-F1
#
_entry.id   AF-A0A949EBI8-F1
#
_cell.length_a   1.000
_cell.length_b   1.000
_cell.length_c   1.000
_cell.angle_alpha   90.00
_cell.angle_beta   90.00
_cell.angle_gamma   90.00
#
_symmetry.space_group_name_H-M   'P 1'
#
loop_
_entity.id
_entity.type
_entity.pdbx_description
1 polymer ?
#
loop_
_entity_poly.entity_id
_entity_poly.type
_entity_poly.pdbx_seq_one_letter_code
_entity_poly.pdbx_strand_id
1 'polypeptide(L)'
;RLHDLDVLCNTMDITHYLIDPGKPAQNGKVERSHRTDQEHFYERNTFNSFEELKYKLRLWNMYYNDTKHCGLNGKTPNQTLGLRVQNVRI
;
A
#
# COMPACT_ATOMS: atom_id res chain seq x y z
N ARG A 1 12.15 -8.39 -24.48
CA ARG A 1 11.81 -6.95 -24.57
C ARG A 1 11.68 -6.45 -23.14
N LEU A 2 12.40 -5.39 -22.76
CA LEU A 2 12.23 -4.74 -21.45
C LEU A 2 10.84 -4.11 -21.40
N HIS A 3 10.14 -4.27 -20.27
CA HIS A 3 8.84 -3.66 -20.07
C HIS A 3 9.01 -2.16 -19.76
N ASP A 4 8.04 -1.32 -20.11
CA ASP A 4 8.14 0.13 -19.90
C ASP A 4 8.33 0.47 -18.40
N LEU A 5 7.75 -0.35 -17.52
CA LEU A 5 7.99 -0.28 -16.07
C LEU A 5 9.46 -0.51 -15.70
N ASP A 6 10.14 -1.49 -16.30
CA ASP A 6 11.55 -1.77 -16.00
C ASP A 6 12.45 -0.60 -16.41
N VAL A 7 12.13 0.03 -17.54
CA VAL A 7 12.83 1.22 -18.03
C VAL A 7 12.65 2.39 -17.06
N LEU A 8 11.42 2.61 -16.59
CA LEU A 8 11.11 3.66 -15.62
C LEU A 8 11.84 3.41 -14.29
N CYS A 9 11.77 2.20 -13.76
CA CYS A 9 12.46 1.81 -12.53
C CYS A 9 13.97 2.05 -12.62
N ASN A 10 14.60 1.65 -13.73
CA ASN A 10 16.03 1.91 -13.97
C ASN A 10 16.35 3.41 -14.04
N THR A 11 15.48 4.21 -14.66
CA THR A 11 15.66 5.67 -14.75
C THR A 11 15.54 6.36 -13.39
N MET A 12 14.75 5.79 -12.47
CA MET A 12 14.52 6.32 -11.13
C MET A 12 15.43 5.69 -10.06
N ASP A 13 16.41 4.86 -10.46
CA ASP A 13 17.28 4.10 -9.55
C ASP A 13 16.49 3.21 -8.56
N ILE A 14 15.39 2.62 -9.05
CA ILE A 14 14.54 1.69 -8.29
C ILE A 14 14.83 0.27 -8.76
N THR A 15 15.32 -0.59 -7.86
CA THR A 15 15.49 -2.01 -8.17
C THR A 15 14.12 -2.71 -8.24
N HIS A 16 13.77 -3.24 -9.42
CA HIS A 16 12.55 -4.00 -9.62
C HIS A 16 12.77 -5.49 -9.29
N TYR A 17 12.15 -5.95 -8.20
CA TYR A 17 12.18 -7.36 -7.79
C TYR A 17 10.91 -8.08 -8.25
N LEU A 18 11.08 -9.24 -8.90
CA LEU A 18 9.99 -10.14 -9.25
C LEU A 18 9.83 -11.22 -8.18
N ILE A 19 8.61 -11.76 -8.08
CA ILE A 19 8.33 -12.93 -7.24
C ILE A 19 8.94 -14.17 -7.90
N ASP A 20 9.66 -14.96 -7.10
CA ASP A 20 10.21 -16.21 -7.57
C ASP A 20 9.09 -17.22 -7.90
N PRO A 21 9.20 -17.97 -9.01
CA PRO A 21 8.23 -19.02 -9.33
C PRO A 21 8.03 -19.98 -8.16
N GLY A 22 6.77 -20.26 -7.82
CA GLY A 22 6.41 -21.16 -6.73
C GLY A 22 6.58 -20.59 -5.31
N LYS A 23 6.87 -19.29 -5.15
CA LYS A 23 6.98 -18.62 -3.84
C LYS A 23 5.92 -17.55 -3.59
N PRO A 24 4.61 -17.88 -3.61
CA PRO A 24 3.53 -16.89 -3.43
C PRO A 24 3.60 -16.14 -2.10
N ALA A 25 4.22 -16.74 -1.06
CA ALA A 25 4.40 -16.11 0.24
C ALA A 25 5.19 -14.78 0.19
N GLN A 26 6.02 -14.56 -0.84
CA GLN A 26 6.72 -13.28 -1.05
C GLN A 26 5.74 -12.11 -1.24
N ASN A 27 4.53 -12.38 -1.73
CA ASN A 27 3.47 -11.39 -1.92
C ASN A 27 2.51 -11.27 -0.72
N GLY A 28 2.70 -12.07 0.33
CA GLY A 28 1.70 -12.22 1.40
C GLY A 28 1.38 -10.94 2.18
N LYS A 29 2.30 -9.96 2.22
CA LYS A 29 2.01 -8.63 2.80
C LYS A 29 1.03 -7.83 1.95
N VAL A 30 1.22 -7.83 0.63
CA VAL A 30 0.35 -7.12 -0.33
C VAL A 30 -1.04 -7.74 -0.29
N GLU A 31 -1.12 -9.07 -0.35
CA GLU A 31 -2.39 -9.80 -0.29
C GLU A 31 -3.14 -9.54 1.01
N ARG A 32 -2.44 -9.50 2.15
CA ARG A 32 -3.04 -9.15 3.43
C ARG A 32 -3.60 -7.72 3.44
N SER A 33 -2.86 -6.76 2.89
CA SER A 33 -3.31 -5.36 2.78
C SER A 33 -4.59 -5.28 1.94
N HIS A 34 -4.59 -5.91 0.75
CA HIS A 34 -5.76 -5.93 -0.12
C HIS A 34 -6.97 -6.57 0.55
N ARG A 35 -6.79 -7.67 1.29
CA ARG A 35 -7.89 -8.28 2.04
C ARG A 35 -8.45 -7.33 3.09
N THR A 36 -7.59 -6.61 3.82
CA THR A 36 -8.04 -5.61 4.79
C THR A 36 -8.82 -4.48 4.12
N ASP A 37 -8.36 -3.97 2.99
CA ASP A 37 -9.10 -2.95 2.22
C ASP A 37 -10.43 -3.50 1.71
N GLN A 38 -10.47 -4.75 1.27
CA GLN A 38 -11.69 -5.42 0.84
C GLN A 38 -12.73 -5.49 1.97
N GLU A 39 -12.37 -6.09 3.11
CA GLU A 39 -13.27 -6.37 4.24
C GLU A 39 -13.73 -5.10 4.99
N HIS A 40 -12.88 -4.05 5.00
CA HIS A 40 -13.13 -2.86 5.82
C HIS A 40 -13.50 -1.62 5.01
N PHE A 41 -13.07 -1.51 3.75
CA PHE A 41 -13.38 -0.37 2.90
C PHE A 41 -14.37 -0.74 1.81
N TYR A 42 -14.03 -1.65 0.90
CA TYR A 42 -14.86 -1.90 -0.29
C TYR A 42 -16.22 -2.54 0.04
N GLU A 43 -16.26 -3.53 0.93
CA GLU A 43 -17.51 -4.22 1.28
C GLU A 43 -18.46 -3.38 2.15
N ARG A 44 -17.93 -2.34 2.82
CA ARG A 44 -18.68 -1.50 3.75
C ARG A 44 -19.14 -0.18 3.15
N ASN A 45 -18.75 0.11 1.92
CA ASN A 45 -19.06 1.37 1.25
C ASN A 45 -19.69 1.11 -0.11
N THR A 46 -20.64 1.97 -0.47
CA THR A 46 -21.11 2.12 -1.85
C THR A 46 -20.56 3.41 -2.44
N PHE A 47 -20.45 3.45 -3.76
CA PHE A 47 -19.91 4.58 -4.51
C PHE A 47 -20.82 4.87 -5.69
N ASN A 48 -21.18 6.13 -5.87
CA ASN A 48 -22.04 6.57 -6.97
C ASN A 48 -21.23 7.12 -8.16
N SER A 49 -19.94 7.42 -7.93
CA SER A 49 -19.01 7.87 -8.96
C SER A 49 -17.57 7.47 -8.65
N PHE A 50 -16.71 7.53 -9.66
CA PHE A 50 -15.29 7.29 -9.50
C PHE A 50 -14.61 8.38 -8.64
N GLU A 51 -15.09 9.63 -8.73
CA GLU A 51 -14.66 10.75 -7.89
C GLU A 51 -14.96 10.49 -6.41
N GLU A 52 -16.15 9.98 -6.11
CA GLU A 52 -16.53 9.61 -4.75
C GLU A 52 -15.66 8.47 -4.21
N LEU A 53 -15.39 7.44 -5.02
CA LEU A 53 -14.47 6.36 -4.68
C LEU A 53 -13.08 6.93 -4.34
N LYS A 54 -12.50 7.76 -5.20
CA LYS A 54 -11.19 8.39 -4.96
C LYS A 54 -11.17 9.18 -3.66
N TYR A 55 -12.22 9.96 -3.38
CA TYR A 55 -12.33 10.75 -2.16
C TYR A 55 -12.37 9.87 -0.91
N LYS A 56 -13.27 8.87 -0.88
CA LYS A 56 -13.40 7.94 0.24
C LYS A 56 -12.13 7.11 0.44
N LEU A 57 -11.47 6.68 -0.64
CA LEU A 57 -10.22 5.92 -0.57
C LEU A 57 -9.09 6.74 0.05
N ARG A 58 -9.01 8.04 -0.24
CA ARG A 58 -8.05 8.94 0.42
C ARG A 58 -8.29 9.02 1.92
N LEU A 59 -9.55 9.17 2.34
CA LEU A 59 -9.91 9.19 3.76
C LEU A 59 -9.58 7.86 4.45
N TRP A 60 -9.86 6.74 3.79
CA TRP A 60 -9.50 5.41 4.28
C TRP A 60 -7.99 5.26 4.48
N ASN A 61 -7.19 5.68 3.49
CA ASN A 61 -5.74 5.63 3.59
C ASN A 61 -5.20 6.49 4.74
N MET A 62 -5.75 7.68 4.97
CA MET A 62 -5.38 8.52 6.11
C MET A 62 -5.71 7.81 7.43
N TYR A 63 -6.95 7.32 7.56
CA TYR A 63 -7.41 6.61 8.75
C TYR A 63 -6.57 5.37 9.07
N TYR A 64 -6.32 4.52 8.08
CA TYR A 64 -5.57 3.27 8.27
C TYR A 64 -4.12 3.52 8.70
N ASN A 65 -3.47 4.51 8.07
CA ASN A 65 -2.08 4.88 8.36
C ASN A 65 -1.90 5.64 9.70
N ASP A 66 -3.00 6.13 10.28
CA ASP A 66 -3.05 6.73 11.63
C ASP A 66 -3.71 5.81 12.68
N THR A 67 -4.12 4.60 12.31
CA THR A 67 -4.59 3.58 13.24
C THR A 67 -3.41 2.82 13.84
N LYS A 68 -3.49 2.47 15.13
CA LYS A 68 -2.44 1.69 15.82
C LYS A 68 -2.52 0.22 15.43
N HIS A 69 -1.38 -0.41 15.18
CA HIS A 69 -1.31 -1.84 14.85
C HIS A 69 -0.52 -2.59 15.91
N CYS A 70 -1.03 -3.75 16.32
CA CYS A 70 -0.35 -4.62 17.29
C CYS A 70 1.02 -5.09 16.76
N GLY A 71 1.11 -5.39 15.46
CA GLY A 71 2.36 -5.76 14.79
C GLY A 71 3.40 -4.64 14.70
N LEU A 72 3.03 -3.40 15.07
CA LEU A 72 3.92 -2.23 15.12
C LEU A 72 4.15 -1.76 16.56
N ASN A 73 4.04 -2.65 17.55
CA ASN A 73 4.18 -2.31 18.98
C ASN A 73 3.22 -1.19 19.42
N GLY A 74 1.99 -1.18 18.89
CA GLY A 74 0.98 -0.17 19.20
C GLY A 74 1.24 1.20 18.58
N LYS A 75 2.18 1.32 17.63
CA LYS A 75 2.38 2.52 16.80
C LYS A 75 1.52 2.47 15.54
N THR A 76 1.31 3.62 14.92
CA THR A 76 0.69 3.72 13.59
C THR A 76 1.72 3.49 12.48
N PRO A 77 1.30 3.16 11.24
CA PRO A 77 2.20 3.09 10.10
C PRO A 77 2.94 4.40 9.89
N ASN A 78 2.25 5.55 9.95
CA ASN A 78 2.88 6.87 9.82
C ASN A 78 3.92 7.13 10.92
N GLN A 79 3.65 6.76 12.18
CA GLN A 79 4.63 6.86 13.26
C GLN A 79 5.84 5.96 13.03
N THR A 80 5.62 4.75 12.52
CA THR A 80 6.70 3.80 12.23
C THR A 80 7.56 4.27 11.05
N LEU A 81 6.94 4.86 10.03
CA LEU A 81 7.62 5.44 8.87
C LEU A 81 8.38 6.72 9.25
N GLY A 82 7.80 7.61 10.04
CA GLY A 82 8.49 8.81 10.54
C GLY A 82 9.72 8.50 11.39
N LEU A 83 9.79 7.30 11.99
CA LEU A 83 10.97 6.79 12.69
C LEU A 83 12.01 6.13 11.77
N ARG A 84 11.68 5.86 10.50
CA ARG A 84 12.52 5.10 9.56
C ARG A 84 12.79 5.76 8.20
N VAL A 85 12.04 6.79 7.80
CA VAL A 85 12.12 7.38 6.46
C VAL A 85 11.97 8.90 6.56
N GLN A 86 13.07 9.63 6.37
CA GLN A 86 13.06 11.10 6.23
C GLN A 86 12.71 11.60 4.82
N ASN A 87 12.55 10.72 3.82
CA ASN A 87 12.44 11.14 2.42
C ASN A 87 11.34 10.38 1.67
N VAL A 88 10.07 10.73 1.91
CA VAL A 88 9.04 10.59 0.86
C VAL A 88 8.27 11.89 0.83
N ARG A 89 8.60 12.75 -0.13
CA ARG A 89 7.76 13.90 -0.49
C ARG A 89 6.62 13.38 -1.36
N ILE A 90 5.40 13.71 -0.97
CA ILE A 90 4.17 13.55 -1.76
C ILE A 90 4.21 14.55 -2.92
#